data_AF-A0A9E2RDN0-F1
#
_entry.id   AF-A0A9E2RDN0-F1
#
_cell.length_a   1.000
_cell.length_b   1.000
_cell.length_c   1.000
_cell.angle_alpha   90.00
_cell.angle_beta   90.00
_cell.angle_gamma   90.00
#
_symmetry.space_group_name_H-M   'P 1'
#
loop_
_entity.id
_entity.type
_entity.pdbx_description
1 polymer ?
#
loop_
_entity_poly.entity_id
_entity_poly.type
_entity_poly.pdbx_seq_one_letter_code
_entity_poly.pdbx_strand_id
1 'polypeptide(L)'
;MTRPRGATYKSMILVACGLMLASCAHDTYQERANLIKNHADAFYDNLKANRVESAIRDNEQIEAMASQMGDTVRKGASQQGTTTVEREFALMKTANEAAATNWLALGQYFAIKRQYPQARATYRRVIDTYTNPTDRPYREQALRALKDLDMLNHPTTNP
;
A
#
# COMPACT_ATOMS: atom_id res chain seq x y z
N MET A 1 30.45 62.52 -14.45
CA MET A 1 29.88 61.47 -15.33
C MET A 1 29.87 60.15 -14.60
N THR A 2 28.70 59.75 -14.12
CA THR A 2 28.46 58.61 -13.21
C THR A 2 28.06 57.36 -14.01
N ARG A 3 28.81 56.28 -13.82
CA ARG A 3 28.66 54.97 -14.49
C ARG A 3 27.37 54.27 -14.01
N PRO A 4 26.50 53.72 -14.89
CA PRO A 4 25.25 53.13 -14.44
C PRO A 4 25.50 51.73 -13.86
N ARG A 5 25.36 51.63 -12.54
CA ARG A 5 25.48 50.39 -11.71
C ARG A 5 24.23 49.48 -11.77
N GLY A 6 23.30 49.72 -12.70
CA GLY A 6 21.96 49.11 -12.71
C GLY A 6 21.81 47.80 -13.47
N ALA A 7 22.78 47.42 -14.32
CA ALA A 7 22.64 46.25 -15.21
C ALA A 7 22.94 44.91 -14.51
N THR A 8 23.86 44.89 -13.55
CA THR A 8 24.29 43.66 -12.85
C THR A 8 23.26 43.13 -11.86
N TYR A 9 22.46 44.00 -11.24
CA TYR A 9 21.49 43.62 -10.21
C TYR A 9 20.28 42.89 -10.79
N LYS A 10 19.81 43.30 -11.98
CA LYS A 10 18.72 42.62 -12.70
C LYS A 10 19.09 41.21 -13.17
N SER A 11 20.35 41.00 -13.58
CA SER A 11 20.86 39.69 -13.99
C SER A 11 20.98 38.71 -12.81
N MET A 12 21.40 39.18 -11.63
CA MET A 12 21.47 38.33 -10.44
C MET A 12 20.09 37.90 -9.92
N ILE A 13 19.08 38.77 -10.01
CA ILE A 13 17.70 38.44 -9.58
C ILE A 13 17.09 37.36 -10.49
N LEU A 14 17.34 37.41 -11.81
CA LEU A 14 16.84 36.41 -12.75
C LEU A 14 17.49 35.03 -12.56
N VAL A 15 18.77 34.97 -12.21
CA VAL A 15 19.48 33.70 -11.91
C VAL A 15 19.01 33.12 -10.58
N ALA A 16 18.75 33.95 -9.57
CA ALA A 16 18.19 33.50 -8.28
C ALA A 16 16.76 32.96 -8.43
N CYS A 17 15.92 33.58 -9.27
CA CYS A 17 14.59 33.05 -9.59
C CYS A 17 14.65 31.74 -10.39
N GLY A 18 15.64 31.57 -11.28
CA GLY A 18 15.84 30.33 -12.03
C GLY A 18 16.21 29.13 -11.14
N LEU A 19 16.96 29.36 -10.07
CA LEU A 19 17.39 28.31 -9.13
C LEU A 19 16.28 27.88 -8.15
N MET A 20 15.31 28.76 -7.84
CA MET A 20 14.16 28.41 -7.01
C MET A 20 13.08 27.60 -7.74
N LEU A 21 13.08 27.59 -9.08
CA LEU A 21 12.14 26.79 -9.88
C LEU A 21 12.63 25.37 -10.17
N ALA A 22 13.88 25.04 -9.83
CA ALA A 22 14.46 23.72 -10.08
C ALA A 22 14.21 22.70 -8.95
N SER A 23 13.56 23.09 -7.85
CA SER A 23 13.39 22.23 -6.65
C SER A 23 12.05 21.52 -6.55
N CYS A 24 11.18 21.56 -7.56
CA CYS A 24 9.84 20.95 -7.51
C CYS A 24 9.70 19.59 -8.21
N ALA A 25 10.80 18.87 -8.46
CA ALA A 25 10.74 17.44 -8.76
C ALA A 25 10.98 16.66 -7.46
N HIS A 26 10.11 16.86 -6.47
CA HIS A 26 10.11 16.03 -5.25
C HIS A 26 9.86 14.57 -5.68
N ASP A 27 10.65 13.63 -5.17
CA ASP A 27 10.54 12.21 -5.50
C ASP A 27 9.31 11.59 -4.80
N THR A 28 8.14 11.92 -5.35
CA THR A 28 6.83 11.43 -4.89
C THR A 28 6.74 9.90 -4.89
N TYR A 29 7.54 9.23 -5.72
CA TYR A 29 7.63 7.77 -5.74
C TYR A 29 8.29 7.24 -4.46
N GLN A 30 9.45 7.80 -4.08
CA GLN A 30 10.16 7.43 -2.86
C GLN A 30 9.30 7.69 -1.62
N GLU A 31 8.60 8.82 -1.58
CA GLU A 31 7.68 9.17 -0.49
C GLU A 31 6.57 8.12 -0.33
N ARG A 32 5.88 7.75 -1.41
CA ARG A 32 4.82 6.73 -1.37
C ARG A 32 5.35 5.35 -0.99
N ALA A 33 6.51 4.96 -1.52
CA ALA A 33 7.16 3.70 -1.14
C ALA A 33 7.44 3.65 0.37
N ASN A 34 7.94 4.76 0.94
CA ASN A 34 8.19 4.88 2.37
C ASN A 34 6.90 4.83 3.17
N LEU A 35 5.81 5.47 2.71
CA LEU A 35 4.51 5.40 3.39
C LEU A 35 3.93 3.98 3.41
N ILE A 36 3.97 3.26 2.28
CA ILE A 36 3.54 1.84 2.24
C ILE A 36 4.34 1.03 3.25
N LYS A 37 5.67 1.20 3.27
CA LYS A 37 6.54 0.51 4.22
C LYS A 37 6.19 0.85 5.67
N ASN A 38 6.03 2.13 5.99
CA ASN A 38 5.74 2.58 7.35
C ASN A 38 4.41 2.00 7.86
N HIS A 39 3.36 1.97 7.02
CA HIS A 39 2.09 1.34 7.38
C HIS A 39 2.23 -0.19 7.51
N ALA A 40 3.02 -0.84 6.66
CA ALA A 40 3.26 -2.27 6.78
C ALA A 40 4.01 -2.62 8.09
N ASP A 41 5.03 -1.85 8.44
CA ASP A 41 5.78 -2.02 9.70
C ASP A 41 4.86 -1.77 10.90
N ALA A 42 4.08 -0.68 10.87
CA ALA A 42 3.11 -0.34 11.92
C ALA A 42 2.03 -1.41 12.09
N PHE A 43 1.56 -2.01 10.99
CA PHE A 43 0.62 -3.14 11.01
C PHE A 43 1.17 -4.28 11.88
N TYR A 44 2.40 -4.73 11.62
CA TYR A 44 2.99 -5.84 12.37
C TYR A 44 3.26 -5.48 13.83
N ASP A 45 3.70 -4.26 14.11
CA ASP A 45 3.95 -3.82 15.49
C ASP A 45 2.64 -3.69 16.29
N ASN A 46 1.57 -3.19 15.68
CA ASN A 46 0.25 -3.17 16.27
C ASN A 46 -0.29 -4.59 16.51
N LEU A 47 -0.08 -5.52 15.56
CA LEU A 47 -0.52 -6.90 15.72
C LEU A 47 0.21 -7.62 16.87
N LYS A 48 1.54 -7.43 16.97
CA LYS A 48 2.36 -7.93 18.10
C LYS A 48 1.88 -7.36 19.44
N ALA A 49 1.46 -6.10 19.46
CA ALA A 49 0.91 -5.45 20.64
C ALA A 49 -0.58 -5.80 20.94
N ASN A 50 -1.18 -6.73 20.19
CA ASN A 50 -2.62 -7.07 20.23
C ASN A 50 -3.55 -5.86 19.95
N ARG A 51 -3.07 -4.82 19.26
CA ARG A 51 -3.84 -3.63 18.85
C ARG A 51 -4.49 -3.86 17.47
N VAL A 52 -5.40 -4.81 17.43
CA VAL A 52 -6.01 -5.32 16.19
C VAL A 52 -6.63 -4.21 15.34
N GLU A 53 -7.40 -3.30 15.93
CA GLU A 53 -8.02 -2.20 15.19
C GLU A 53 -7.02 -1.24 14.55
N SER A 54 -5.91 -0.96 15.24
CA SER A 54 -4.85 -0.11 14.67
C SER A 54 -4.15 -0.82 13.52
N ALA A 55 -3.86 -2.12 13.65
CA ALA A 55 -3.31 -2.91 12.55
C ALA A 55 -4.25 -2.88 11.34
N ILE A 56 -5.55 -3.10 11.54
CA ILE A 56 -6.56 -2.99 10.47
C ILE A 56 -6.49 -1.63 9.77
N ARG A 57 -6.49 -0.53 10.54
CA ARG A 57 -6.42 0.82 9.97
C ARG A 57 -5.13 1.05 9.17
N ASP A 58 -3.99 0.60 9.65
CA ASP A 58 -2.72 0.71 8.91
C ASP A 58 -2.81 -0.01 7.57
N ASN A 59 -3.41 -1.20 7.53
CA ASN A 59 -3.55 -1.94 6.29
C ASN A 59 -4.56 -1.31 5.32
N GLU A 60 -5.65 -0.75 5.84
CA GLU A 60 -6.64 -0.01 5.05
C GLU A 60 -6.02 1.23 4.39
N GLN A 61 -5.04 1.89 5.03
CA GLN A 61 -4.29 2.97 4.39
C GLN A 61 -3.48 2.47 3.19
N ILE A 62 -2.86 1.29 3.29
CA ILE A 62 -2.14 0.68 2.15
C ILE A 62 -3.11 0.38 1.00
N GLU A 63 -4.29 -0.18 1.29
CA GLU A 63 -5.33 -0.43 0.27
C GLU A 63 -5.83 0.87 -0.37
N ALA A 64 -6.02 1.94 0.41
CA ALA A 64 -6.41 3.24 -0.10
C ALA A 64 -5.35 3.82 -1.05
N MET A 65 -4.06 3.71 -0.68
CA MET A 65 -2.96 4.11 -1.55
C MET A 65 -2.92 3.28 -2.84
N ALA A 66 -3.12 1.97 -2.77
CA ALA A 66 -3.21 1.11 -3.95
C ALA A 66 -4.36 1.54 -4.88
N SER A 67 -5.53 1.83 -4.32
CA SER A 67 -6.68 2.32 -5.10
C SER A 67 -6.39 3.65 -5.80
N GLN A 68 -5.79 4.61 -5.09
CA GLN A 68 -5.43 5.92 -5.66
C GLN A 68 -4.42 5.81 -6.81
N MET A 69 -3.40 4.95 -6.65
CA MET A 69 -2.43 4.67 -7.71
C MET A 69 -3.10 3.95 -8.89
N GLY A 70 -4.02 3.02 -8.64
CA GLY A 70 -4.79 2.36 -9.70
C GLY A 70 -5.64 3.31 -10.54
N ASP A 71 -6.29 4.29 -9.91
CA ASP A 71 -7.03 5.34 -10.62
C ASP A 71 -6.09 6.24 -11.44
N THR A 72 -4.91 6.53 -10.91
CA THR A 72 -3.87 7.31 -11.61
C THR A 72 -3.36 6.56 -12.84
N VAL A 73 -3.03 5.28 -12.69
CA VAL A 73 -2.60 4.40 -13.79
C VAL A 73 -3.69 4.30 -14.85
N ARG A 74 -4.96 4.15 -14.46
CA ARG A 74 -6.09 4.07 -15.40
C ARG A 74 -6.26 5.35 -16.21
N LYS A 75 -6.16 6.53 -15.57
CA LYS A 75 -6.26 7.84 -16.24
C LYS A 75 -5.02 8.13 -17.10
N GLY A 76 -3.84 7.73 -16.62
CA GLY A 76 -2.56 7.94 -17.28
C GLY A 76 -2.33 7.02 -18.48
N ALA A 77 -2.92 5.82 -18.50
CA ALA A 77 -2.78 4.87 -19.62
C ALA A 77 -3.28 5.44 -20.97
N SER A 78 -4.20 6.42 -20.93
CA SER A 78 -4.65 7.15 -22.13
C SER A 78 -3.71 8.26 -22.61
N GLN A 79 -2.69 8.63 -21.83
CA GLN A 79 -1.75 9.71 -22.15
C GLN A 79 -0.35 9.10 -22.36
N GLN A 80 0.16 9.12 -23.60
CA GLN A 80 1.46 8.53 -23.94
C GLN A 80 2.61 9.24 -23.19
N GLY A 81 3.24 8.52 -22.27
CA GLY A 81 4.38 8.93 -21.44
C GLY A 81 4.64 7.87 -20.36
N THR A 82 5.33 6.79 -20.72
CA THR A 82 5.20 5.48 -20.05
C THR A 82 5.90 5.37 -18.69
N THR A 83 6.97 6.11 -18.44
CA THR A 83 7.85 5.88 -17.27
C THR A 83 7.18 6.20 -15.93
N THR A 84 6.39 7.26 -15.85
CA THR A 84 5.67 7.62 -14.61
C THR A 84 4.52 6.65 -14.34
N VAL A 85 3.77 6.28 -15.37
CA VAL A 85 2.66 5.31 -15.26
C VAL A 85 3.17 3.93 -14.87
N GLU A 86 4.31 3.50 -15.42
CA GLU A 86 4.97 2.24 -15.06
C GLU A 86 5.41 2.22 -13.60
N ARG A 87 6.01 3.31 -13.10
CA ARG A 87 6.41 3.44 -11.69
C ARG A 87 5.21 3.43 -10.74
N GLU A 88 4.16 4.16 -11.08
CA GLU A 88 2.90 4.17 -10.31
C GLU A 88 2.25 2.78 -10.29
N PHE A 89 2.26 2.09 -11.43
CA PHE A 89 1.76 0.72 -11.52
C PHE A 89 2.59 -0.26 -10.68
N ALA A 90 3.92 -0.10 -10.65
CA ALA A 90 4.79 -0.90 -9.81
C ALA A 90 4.49 -0.68 -8.31
N LEU A 91 4.37 0.58 -7.86
CA LEU A 91 4.00 0.88 -6.48
C LEU A 91 2.61 0.37 -6.11
N MET A 92 1.64 0.49 -7.02
CA MET A 92 0.30 -0.05 -6.84
C MET A 92 0.35 -1.56 -6.58
N LYS A 93 1.16 -2.30 -7.34
CA LYS A 93 1.36 -3.74 -7.11
C LYS A 93 1.96 -4.02 -5.74
N THR A 94 3.02 -3.30 -5.38
CA THR A 94 3.66 -3.43 -4.05
C THR A 94 2.67 -3.16 -2.92
N ALA A 95 1.83 -2.14 -3.04
CA ALA A 95 0.80 -1.83 -2.06
C ALA A 95 -0.26 -2.94 -1.97
N ASN A 96 -0.75 -3.43 -3.11
CA ASN A 96 -1.71 -4.55 -3.14
C ASN A 96 -1.14 -5.83 -2.51
N GLU A 97 0.11 -6.17 -2.81
CA GLU A 97 0.81 -7.31 -2.25
C GLU A 97 1.00 -7.18 -0.73
N ALA A 98 1.46 -6.01 -0.26
CA ALA A 98 1.61 -5.73 1.17
C ALA A 98 0.26 -5.86 1.89
N ALA A 99 -0.78 -5.25 1.33
CA ALA A 99 -2.13 -5.30 1.90
C ALA A 99 -2.67 -6.73 1.98
N ALA A 100 -2.56 -7.51 0.90
CA ALA A 100 -3.03 -8.89 0.85
C ALA A 100 -2.31 -9.78 1.87
N THR A 101 -0.99 -9.62 1.96
CA THR A 101 -0.15 -10.38 2.90
C THR A 101 -0.51 -10.06 4.36
N ASN A 102 -0.74 -8.78 4.67
CA ASN A 102 -1.15 -8.35 6.00
C ASN A 102 -2.52 -8.91 6.38
N TRP A 103 -3.50 -8.95 5.47
CA TRP A 103 -4.78 -9.59 5.75
C TRP A 103 -4.64 -11.09 6.02
N LEU A 104 -3.80 -11.79 5.26
CA LEU A 104 -3.49 -13.19 5.53
C LEU A 104 -2.85 -13.36 6.92
N ALA A 105 -1.92 -12.49 7.29
CA ALA A 105 -1.30 -12.51 8.62
C ALA A 105 -2.31 -12.22 9.74
N LEU A 106 -3.25 -11.30 9.55
CA LEU A 106 -4.32 -11.03 10.50
C LEU A 106 -5.25 -12.25 10.67
N GLY A 107 -5.58 -12.93 9.57
CA GLY A 107 -6.35 -14.18 9.61
C GLY A 107 -5.64 -15.27 10.41
N GLN A 108 -4.32 -15.41 10.21
CA GLN A 108 -3.49 -16.36 10.95
C GLN A 108 -3.41 -16.00 12.43
N TYR A 109 -3.25 -14.71 12.76
CA TYR A 109 -3.26 -14.22 14.13
C TYR A 109 -4.56 -14.61 14.85
N PHE A 110 -5.71 -14.39 14.23
CA PHE A 110 -6.99 -14.81 14.80
C PHE A 110 -7.10 -16.33 14.96
N ALA A 111 -6.61 -17.10 13.98
CA ALA A 111 -6.61 -18.57 14.05
C ALA A 111 -5.77 -19.07 15.25
N ILE A 112 -4.57 -18.53 15.45
CA ILE A 112 -3.68 -18.87 16.58
C ILE A 112 -4.36 -18.54 17.92
N LYS A 113 -5.07 -17.41 17.99
CA LYS A 113 -5.84 -16.98 19.17
C LYS A 113 -7.17 -17.73 19.33
N ARG A 114 -7.46 -18.73 18.47
CA ARG A 114 -8.72 -19.50 18.42
C ARG A 114 -9.97 -18.64 18.19
N GLN A 115 -9.79 -17.45 17.62
CA GLN A 115 -10.86 -16.55 17.19
C GLN A 115 -11.31 -16.94 15.77
N TYR A 116 -11.80 -18.18 15.63
CA TYR A 116 -12.11 -18.77 14.32
C TYR A 116 -13.16 -18.01 13.49
N PRO A 117 -14.23 -17.41 14.08
CA PRO A 117 -15.15 -16.58 13.31
C PRO A 117 -14.45 -15.38 12.66
N GLN A 118 -13.59 -14.69 13.40
CA GLN A 118 -12.82 -13.55 12.90
C GLN A 118 -11.80 -13.99 11.84
N ALA A 119 -11.07 -15.08 12.09
CA ALA A 119 -10.13 -15.64 11.11
C ALA A 119 -10.83 -15.98 9.78
N ARG A 120 -12.01 -16.62 9.85
CA ARG A 120 -12.83 -16.96 8.69
C ARG A 120 -13.26 -15.72 7.93
N ALA A 121 -13.76 -14.69 8.62
CA ALA A 121 -14.16 -13.45 8.01
C ALA A 121 -12.99 -12.78 7.27
N THR A 122 -11.80 -12.74 7.90
CA THR A 122 -10.60 -12.15 7.31
C THR A 122 -10.16 -12.90 6.04
N TYR A 123 -10.10 -14.24 6.07
CA TYR A 123 -9.74 -15.00 4.87
C TYR A 123 -10.78 -14.88 3.76
N ARG A 124 -12.08 -14.81 4.10
CA ARG A 124 -13.14 -14.58 3.12
C ARG A 124 -12.99 -13.21 2.45
N ARG A 125 -12.68 -12.17 3.22
CA ARG A 125 -12.35 -10.84 2.69
C ARG A 125 -11.20 -10.90 1.68
N VAL A 126 -10.13 -11.64 1.96
CA VAL A 126 -9.02 -11.80 0.98
C VAL A 126 -9.51 -12.40 -0.34
N ILE A 127 -10.37 -13.41 -0.27
CA ILE A 127 -10.92 -14.07 -1.46
C ILE A 127 -11.79 -13.11 -2.28
N ASP A 128 -12.60 -12.31 -1.59
CA ASP A 128 -13.59 -11.43 -2.21
C ASP A 128 -12.96 -10.13 -2.74
N THR A 129 -11.92 -9.61 -2.09
CA THR A 129 -11.24 -8.36 -2.47
C THR A 129 -10.22 -8.56 -3.59
N TYR A 130 -9.39 -9.60 -3.51
CA TYR A 130 -8.21 -9.75 -4.37
C TYR A 130 -8.52 -10.61 -5.61
N THR A 131 -9.35 -10.07 -6.50
CA THR A 131 -9.94 -10.85 -7.58
C THR A 131 -9.07 -10.95 -8.84
N ASN A 132 -8.04 -10.13 -8.98
CA ASN A 132 -7.26 -10.07 -10.22
C ASN A 132 -6.48 -11.38 -10.44
N PRO A 133 -6.14 -11.73 -11.70
CA PRO A 133 -5.35 -12.92 -11.99
C PRO A 133 -4.01 -12.96 -11.25
N THR A 134 -3.37 -11.81 -11.06
CA THR A 134 -2.10 -11.67 -10.33
C THR A 134 -2.23 -11.98 -8.84
N ASP A 135 -3.42 -11.81 -8.27
CA ASP A 135 -3.64 -11.93 -6.83
C ASP A 135 -4.08 -13.35 -6.44
N ARG A 136 -4.14 -14.25 -7.43
CA ARG A 136 -4.48 -15.67 -7.26
C ARG A 136 -3.73 -16.37 -6.11
N PRO A 137 -2.41 -16.17 -5.90
CA PRO A 137 -1.71 -16.83 -4.80
C PRO A 137 -2.30 -16.52 -3.41
N TYR A 138 -2.73 -15.28 -3.18
CA TYR A 138 -3.30 -14.86 -1.89
C TYR A 138 -4.66 -15.51 -1.65
N ARG A 139 -5.50 -15.59 -2.68
CA ARG A 139 -6.79 -16.29 -2.61
C ARG A 139 -6.63 -17.78 -2.35
N GLU A 140 -5.69 -18.42 -3.02
CA GLU A 140 -5.41 -19.84 -2.79
C GLU A 140 -4.90 -20.10 -1.38
N GLN A 141 -4.07 -19.20 -0.84
CA GLN A 141 -3.62 -19.27 0.56
C GLN A 141 -4.79 -19.09 1.54
N ALA A 142 -5.66 -18.12 1.32
CA ALA A 142 -6.85 -17.91 2.14
C ALA A 142 -7.81 -19.11 2.07
N LEU A 143 -8.02 -19.71 0.90
CA LEU A 143 -8.83 -20.91 0.72
C LEU A 143 -8.27 -22.11 1.48
N ARG A 144 -6.95 -22.33 1.44
CA ARG A 144 -6.31 -23.39 2.24
C ARG A 144 -6.51 -23.13 3.73
N ALA A 145 -6.28 -21.91 4.19
CA ALA A 145 -6.45 -21.56 5.60
C ALA A 145 -7.91 -21.70 6.08
N LEU A 146 -8.90 -21.40 5.24
CA LEU A 146 -10.31 -21.67 5.54
C LEU A 146 -10.59 -23.17 5.72
N LYS A 147 -10.06 -24.01 4.85
CA LYS A 147 -10.17 -25.47 4.97
C LYS A 147 -9.54 -25.97 6.28
N ASP A 148 -8.39 -25.42 6.65
CA ASP A 148 -7.73 -25.77 7.91
C ASP A 148 -8.56 -25.36 9.13
N LEU A 149 -9.18 -24.18 9.10
CA LEU A 149 -10.10 -23.73 10.14
C LEU A 149 -11.33 -24.63 10.27
N ASP A 150 -11.89 -25.11 9.15
CA ASP A 150 -13.03 -26.03 9.17
C ASP A 150 -12.67 -27.33 9.90
N MET A 151 -11.49 -27.90 9.64
CA MET A 151 -11.00 -29.10 10.33
C MET A 151 -10.84 -28.87 11.84
N LEU A 152 -10.38 -27.68 12.25
CA LEU A 152 -10.15 -27.33 13.66
C LEU A 152 -11.43 -27.00 14.44
N ASN A 153 -12.53 -26.67 13.75
CA ASN A 153 -13.78 -26.21 14.35
C ASN A 153 -14.89 -27.27 14.35
N HIS A 154 -14.60 -28.51 13.92
CA HIS A 154 -15.54 -29.60 14.13
C HIS A 154 -15.65 -29.92 15.62
N PRO A 155 -16.86 -29.91 16.21
CA PRO A 155 -17.03 -30.54 17.51
C PRO A 155 -16.65 -32.01 17.31
N THR A 156 -15.77 -32.54 18.16
CA THR A 156 -15.60 -33.98 18.29
C THR A 156 -16.96 -34.56 18.71
N THR A 157 -17.81 -34.91 17.75
CA THR A 157 -18.91 -35.85 17.98
C THR A 157 -18.26 -37.19 18.24
N ASN A 158 -17.90 -37.42 19.50
CA ASN A 158 -17.64 -38.77 19.99
C ASN A 158 -18.95 -39.57 19.87
N PRO A 159 -18.93 -40.76 19.24
CA PRO A 159 -20.07 -41.66 19.18
C PRO A 159 -20.46 -42.20 20.55
#